data_AF-A0A934NXU9-F1
#
_entry.id   AF-A0A934NXU9-F1
#
_cell.length_a   1.000
_cell.length_b   1.000
_cell.length_c   1.000
_cell.angle_alpha   90.00
_cell.angle_beta   90.00
_cell.angle_gamma   90.00
#
_symmetry.space_group_name_H-M   'P 1'
#
loop_
_entity.id
_entity.type
_entity.pdbx_description
1 polymer ?
#
loop_
_entity_poly.entity_id
_entity_poly.type
_entity_poly.pdbx_seq_one_letter_code
_entity_poly.pdbx_strand_id
1 'polypeptide(L)'
;MKLLNTTRAVVAGMAISAAALTLTACGSDEGGSESTTTSSAVAAPCTNNDPALPPIPTPADLNTQLSKALDPATPPEEVASMIQGGGPEDIAVIQELASSARSSNITVEITGVCAPSQPYGPDGPVLNATGNIVVPGQAPGEATVYFVPENGAWKVQKQWACDILANALGKQAPSCTQ
;
A
#
# COMPACT_ATOMS: atom_id res chain seq x y z
N MET A 1 -28.08 -51.71 -15.63
CA MET A 1 -29.28 -50.92 -16.00
C MET A 1 -28.94 -49.44 -15.87
N LYS A 2 -29.49 -48.44 -16.59
CA LYS A 2 -30.25 -48.34 -17.88
C LYS A 2 -30.63 -46.84 -18.01
N LEU A 3 -30.31 -46.04 -19.05
CA LEU A 3 -29.56 -46.19 -20.32
C LEU A 3 -29.05 -44.78 -20.75
N LEU A 4 -28.43 -44.61 -21.92
CA LEU A 4 -28.20 -43.27 -22.52
C LEU A 4 -29.49 -42.73 -23.15
N ASN A 5 -29.77 -41.42 -23.01
CA ASN A 5 -30.79 -40.74 -23.79
C ASN A 5 -30.24 -39.43 -24.40
N THR A 6 -29.63 -39.55 -25.58
CA THR A 6 -29.35 -38.44 -26.49
C THR A 6 -30.65 -38.00 -27.17
N THR A 7 -30.92 -36.69 -27.27
CA THR A 7 -31.88 -36.16 -28.26
C THR A 7 -31.32 -34.88 -28.88
N ARG A 8 -31.44 -34.74 -30.21
CA ARG A 8 -30.92 -33.61 -31.02
C ARG A 8 -32.08 -32.80 -31.62
N ALA A 9 -31.78 -31.55 -32.03
CA ALA A 9 -32.58 -30.62 -32.85
C ALA A 9 -33.83 -30.03 -32.14
N VAL A 10 -34.22 -28.77 -32.33
CA VAL A 10 -34.52 -28.05 -33.60
C VAL A 10 -34.09 -26.56 -33.55
N VAL A 11 -34.12 -25.88 -34.70
CA VAL A 11 -33.57 -24.54 -35.00
C VAL A 11 -34.68 -23.48 -35.21
N ALA A 12 -34.29 -22.19 -35.10
CA ALA A 12 -34.94 -20.95 -35.58
C ALA A 12 -35.98 -20.24 -34.68
N GLY A 13 -35.83 -18.91 -34.61
CA GLY A 13 -36.73 -17.97 -33.91
C GLY A 13 -36.10 -16.58 -33.78
N MET A 14 -36.14 -15.77 -34.85
CA MET A 14 -35.54 -14.44 -34.91
C MET A 14 -36.49 -13.37 -34.34
N ALA A 15 -36.03 -12.50 -33.46
CA ALA A 15 -36.72 -11.25 -33.10
C ALA A 15 -35.69 -10.16 -32.77
N ILE A 16 -35.56 -9.16 -33.65
CA ILE A 16 -34.68 -8.01 -33.49
C ILE A 16 -35.55 -6.78 -33.21
N SER A 17 -35.29 -6.13 -32.08
CA SER A 17 -35.77 -4.78 -31.75
C SER A 17 -34.80 -4.21 -30.72
N ALA A 18 -33.72 -3.51 -31.08
CA ALA A 18 -33.68 -2.24 -31.83
C ALA A 18 -34.40 -1.11 -31.08
N ALA A 19 -33.73 -0.59 -30.05
CA ALA A 19 -33.99 0.75 -29.51
C ALA A 19 -32.88 1.69 -30.03
N ALA A 20 -33.27 2.70 -30.81
CA ALA A 20 -32.37 3.74 -31.31
C ALA A 20 -31.83 4.58 -30.12
N LEU A 21 -30.56 5.01 -30.08
CA LEU A 21 -29.86 5.90 -31.01
C LEU A 21 -30.60 7.24 -31.24
N THR A 22 -30.46 8.16 -30.28
CA THR A 22 -30.58 9.61 -30.54
C THR A 22 -29.18 10.22 -30.61
N LEU A 23 -28.91 10.94 -31.69
CA LEU A 23 -27.61 11.50 -32.08
C LEU A 23 -27.51 13.00 -31.78
N THR A 24 -26.29 13.55 -31.97
CA THR A 24 -25.89 14.97 -32.03
C THR A 24 -25.73 15.69 -30.67
N ALA A 25 -24.72 16.53 -30.45
CA ALA A 25 -23.62 17.05 -31.28
C ALA A 25 -22.25 16.59 -30.72
N CYS A 26 -21.22 16.19 -31.50
CA CYS A 26 -20.53 16.86 -32.61
C CYS A 26 -19.54 17.96 -32.14
N GLY A 27 -18.25 17.63 -32.22
CA GLY A 27 -17.09 18.45 -31.88
C GLY A 27 -15.84 17.63 -32.18
N SER A 28 -15.41 17.65 -33.44
CA SER A 28 -14.39 16.75 -33.99
C SER A 28 -12.96 17.13 -33.59
N ASP A 29 -12.11 16.13 -33.31
CA ASP A 29 -10.77 16.03 -33.94
C ASP A 29 -10.25 14.58 -33.87
N GLU A 30 -9.32 14.23 -34.76
CA GLU A 30 -8.79 12.87 -34.91
C GLU A 30 -7.64 12.54 -33.93
N GLY A 31 -7.60 11.27 -33.48
CA GLY A 31 -6.35 10.55 -33.25
C GLY A 31 -5.59 10.82 -31.94
N GLY A 32 -5.59 9.84 -31.03
CA GLY A 32 -4.70 9.82 -29.87
C GLY A 32 -4.78 8.51 -29.10
N SER A 33 -3.62 7.89 -28.87
CA SER A 33 -3.43 6.99 -27.74
C SER A 33 -3.50 7.79 -26.42
N GLU A 34 -3.37 7.07 -25.29
CA GLU A 34 -3.35 7.63 -23.92
C GLU A 34 -4.75 7.97 -23.36
N SER A 35 -5.09 7.66 -22.11
CA SER A 35 -4.37 6.85 -21.11
C SER A 35 -5.40 6.08 -20.29
N THR A 36 -5.05 4.85 -19.87
CA THR A 36 -5.71 4.25 -18.70
C THR A 36 -5.25 5.01 -17.46
N THR A 37 -5.83 6.19 -17.24
CA THR A 37 -5.75 6.88 -15.95
C THR A 37 -6.50 6.03 -14.94
N THR A 38 -5.78 5.09 -14.32
CA THR A 38 -6.16 4.53 -13.03
C THR A 38 -6.29 5.71 -12.09
N SER A 39 -7.52 6.17 -11.90
CA SER A 39 -7.85 7.20 -10.93
C SER A 39 -7.62 6.59 -9.56
N SER A 40 -6.41 6.76 -9.02
CA SER A 40 -6.09 6.45 -7.63
C SER A 40 -7.16 7.10 -6.76
N ALA A 41 -8.04 6.28 -6.21
CA ALA A 41 -9.13 6.77 -5.38
C ALA A 41 -8.50 7.32 -4.11
N VAL A 42 -8.39 8.65 -4.03
CA VAL A 42 -7.88 9.32 -2.84
C VAL A 42 -8.77 8.92 -1.67
N ALA A 43 -8.20 8.20 -0.70
CA ALA A 43 -8.92 7.80 0.49
C ALA A 43 -9.43 9.08 1.20
N ALA A 44 -10.69 9.08 1.62
CA ALA A 44 -11.25 10.22 2.33
C ALA A 44 -10.39 10.51 3.58
N PRO A 45 -10.07 11.78 3.88
CA PRO A 45 -9.16 12.13 4.97
C PRO A 45 -9.74 11.69 6.30
N CYS A 46 -9.13 10.65 6.88
CA CYS A 46 -9.56 10.12 8.16
C CYS A 46 -9.13 11.06 9.28
N THR A 47 -10.01 11.29 10.25
CA THR A 47 -9.79 12.29 11.31
C THR A 47 -9.30 11.62 12.60
N ASN A 48 -8.23 12.14 13.21
CA ASN A 48 -7.90 11.82 14.60
C ASN A 48 -8.72 12.72 15.53
N ASN A 49 -9.53 12.11 16.39
CA ASN A 49 -10.35 12.80 17.39
C ASN A 49 -9.76 12.71 18.81
N ASP A 50 -8.64 12.01 19.00
CA ASP A 50 -7.96 11.87 20.30
C ASP A 50 -6.85 12.93 20.44
N PRO A 51 -6.97 13.90 21.37
CA PRO A 51 -5.97 14.93 21.59
C PRO A 51 -4.69 14.42 22.26
N ALA A 52 -4.66 13.17 22.77
CA ALA A 52 -3.45 12.53 23.27
C ALA A 52 -2.56 11.96 22.16
N LEU A 53 -3.05 11.91 20.92
CA LEU A 53 -2.33 11.36 19.77
C LEU A 53 -1.72 12.44 18.86
N PRO A 54 -0.57 12.14 18.23
CA PRO A 54 0.01 13.04 17.23
C PRO A 54 -0.90 13.22 16.00
N PRO A 55 -0.79 14.36 15.30
CA PRO A 55 -1.56 14.59 14.08
C PRO A 55 -1.27 13.50 13.04
N ILE A 56 -2.30 13.14 12.26
CA ILE A 56 -2.16 12.12 11.21
C ILE A 56 -1.26 12.68 10.10
N PRO A 57 -0.17 11.99 9.72
CA PRO A 57 0.66 12.39 8.60
C PRO A 57 -0.10 12.19 7.28
N THR A 58 0.12 13.07 6.31
CA THR A 58 -0.41 12.87 4.96
C THR A 58 0.34 11.75 4.23
N PRO A 59 -0.22 11.17 3.16
CA PRO A 59 0.52 10.26 2.28
C PRO A 59 1.86 10.86 1.78
N ALA A 60 1.89 12.17 1.52
CA ALA A 60 3.10 12.88 1.09
C ALA A 60 4.16 12.97 2.20
N ASP A 61 3.76 13.17 3.46
CA ASP A 61 4.67 13.16 4.61
C ASP A 61 5.28 11.76 4.82
N LEU A 62 4.46 10.71 4.68
CA LEU A 62 4.93 9.33 4.79
C LEU A 62 5.84 8.93 3.62
N ASN A 63 5.53 9.34 2.39
CA ASN A 63 6.43 9.13 1.23
C ASN A 63 7.76 9.88 1.39
N THR A 64 7.75 11.06 2.02
CA THR A 64 8.97 11.81 2.36
C THR A 64 9.79 11.10 3.43
N GLN A 65 9.16 10.59 4.49
CA GLN A 65 9.83 9.79 5.53
C GLN A 65 10.39 8.48 4.97
N LEU A 66 9.64 7.79 4.10
CA LEU A 66 10.08 6.56 3.45
C LEU A 66 11.27 6.82 2.53
N SER A 67 11.25 7.91 1.76
CA SER A 67 12.39 8.32 0.93
C SER A 67 13.63 8.57 1.79
N LYS A 68 13.50 9.29 2.93
CA LYS A 68 14.58 9.47 3.90
C LYS A 68 15.07 8.15 4.50
N ALA A 69 14.17 7.25 4.90
CA ALA A 69 14.54 5.96 5.49
C ALA A 69 15.33 5.07 4.51
N LEU A 70 15.14 5.27 3.20
CA LEU A 70 15.87 4.56 2.15
C LEU A 70 17.13 5.29 1.66
N ASP A 71 17.27 6.60 1.92
CA ASP A 71 18.40 7.43 1.50
C ASP A 71 19.69 7.09 2.29
N PRO A 72 20.81 6.72 1.63
CA PRO A 72 22.08 6.43 2.30
C PRO A 72 22.73 7.64 2.98
N ALA A 73 22.28 8.87 2.69
CA ALA A 73 22.72 10.08 3.37
C ALA A 73 22.01 10.33 4.72
N THR A 74 20.88 9.68 4.98
CA THR A 74 20.16 9.82 6.26
C THR A 74 20.95 9.16 7.39
N PRO A 75 21.19 9.84 8.51
CA PRO A 75 21.84 9.25 9.67
C PRO A 75 21.06 8.02 10.16
N PRO A 76 21.71 6.89 10.48
CA PRO A 76 21.00 5.68 10.87
C PRO A 76 20.21 5.84 12.18
N GLU A 77 20.62 6.74 13.07
CA GLU A 77 19.87 7.11 14.27
C GLU A 77 18.53 7.80 13.92
N GLU A 78 18.48 8.61 12.85
CA GLU A 78 17.23 9.20 12.36
C GLU A 78 16.30 8.10 11.83
N VAL A 79 16.82 7.13 11.07
CA VAL A 79 16.01 5.99 10.57
C VAL A 79 15.54 5.07 11.71
N ALA A 80 16.41 4.74 12.67
CA ALA A 80 16.04 3.98 13.86
C ALA A 80 14.95 4.71 14.67
N SER A 81 15.02 6.05 14.76
CA SER A 81 14.00 6.85 15.43
C SER A 81 12.60 6.79 14.78
N MET A 82 12.49 6.39 13.50
CA MET A 82 11.22 6.19 12.81
C MET A 82 10.55 4.84 13.14
N ILE A 83 11.24 3.93 13.82
CA ILE A 83 10.74 2.60 14.20
C ILE A 83 10.44 2.57 15.70
N GLN A 84 9.32 1.94 16.09
CA GLN A 84 8.93 1.74 17.48
C GLN A 84 10.02 0.96 18.23
N GLY A 85 10.55 1.53 19.32
CA GLY A 85 11.65 0.94 20.06
C GLY A 85 12.91 0.63 19.23
N GLY A 86 13.09 1.27 18.06
CA GLY A 86 14.26 1.08 17.20
C GLY A 86 15.53 1.55 17.89
N GLY A 87 16.53 0.66 17.96
CA GLY A 87 17.79 0.90 18.68
C GLY A 87 19.04 0.85 17.79
N PRO A 88 20.20 1.26 18.32
CA PRO A 88 21.48 1.18 17.61
C PRO A 88 21.87 -0.24 17.16
N GLU A 89 21.32 -1.27 17.80
CA GLU A 89 21.47 -2.68 17.41
C GLU A 89 20.83 -3.03 16.06
N ASP A 90 19.76 -2.34 15.66
CA ASP A 90 19.02 -2.63 14.43
C ASP A 90 19.57 -1.86 13.21
N ILE A 91 20.36 -0.81 13.46
CA ILE A 91 20.91 0.12 12.44
C ILE A 91 21.53 -0.62 11.25
N ALA A 92 22.32 -1.65 11.50
CA ALA A 92 23.03 -2.39 10.44
C ALA A 92 22.04 -3.11 9.50
N VAL A 93 20.99 -3.72 10.05
CA VAL A 93 19.96 -4.45 9.28
C VAL A 93 19.08 -3.47 8.51
N ILE A 94 18.75 -2.32 9.12
CA ILE A 94 17.97 -1.24 8.49
C ILE A 94 18.73 -0.64 7.30
N GLN A 95 20.03 -0.33 7.46
CA GLN A 95 20.87 0.18 6.36
C GLN A 95 21.06 -0.83 5.22
N GLU A 96 21.16 -2.12 5.55
CA GLU A 96 21.23 -3.18 4.55
C GLU A 96 19.91 -3.32 3.78
N LEU A 97 18.76 -3.23 4.46
CA LEU A 97 17.43 -3.15 3.83
C LEU A 97 17.34 -1.93 2.90
N ALA A 98 17.65 -0.73 3.38
CA ALA A 98 17.61 0.49 2.57
C ALA A 98 18.47 0.38 1.29
N SER A 99 19.62 -0.28 1.40
CA SER A 99 20.52 -0.53 0.28
C SER A 99 20.03 -1.63 -0.66
N SER A 100 19.36 -2.65 -0.14
CA SER A 100 18.78 -3.76 -0.90
C SER A 100 17.51 -3.35 -1.67
N ALA A 101 16.67 -2.50 -1.08
CA ALA A 101 15.49 -1.94 -1.73
C ALA A 101 15.88 -1.05 -2.92
N ARG A 102 16.89 -0.17 -2.74
CA ARG A 102 17.45 0.66 -3.80
C ARG A 102 18.09 -0.14 -4.93
N SER A 103 18.95 -1.12 -4.62
CA SER A 103 19.61 -1.95 -5.65
C SER A 103 18.61 -2.78 -6.46
N SER A 104 17.46 -3.09 -5.87
CA SER A 104 16.37 -3.84 -6.50
C SER A 104 15.34 -2.95 -7.23
N ASN A 105 15.56 -1.62 -7.28
CA ASN A 105 14.63 -0.63 -7.86
C ASN A 105 13.17 -0.78 -7.39
N ILE A 106 12.97 -1.16 -6.12
CA ILE A 106 11.64 -1.29 -5.53
C ILE A 106 11.08 0.12 -5.28
N THR A 107 9.92 0.41 -5.84
CA THR A 107 9.19 1.66 -5.59
C THR A 107 8.02 1.37 -4.66
N VAL A 108 7.87 2.17 -3.61
CA VAL A 108 6.74 2.13 -2.68
C VAL A 108 6.15 3.53 -2.60
N GLU A 109 4.85 3.66 -2.85
CA GLU A 109 4.11 4.91 -2.82
C GLU A 109 2.90 4.76 -1.89
N ILE A 110 2.91 5.44 -0.75
CA ILE A 110 1.75 5.57 0.13
C ILE A 110 0.67 6.38 -0.59
N THR A 111 -0.52 5.77 -0.73
CA THR A 111 -1.69 6.31 -1.44
C THR A 111 -2.83 6.69 -0.49
N GLY A 112 -2.85 6.14 0.71
CA GLY A 112 -3.89 6.39 1.71
C GLY A 112 -3.37 6.26 3.14
N VAL A 113 -3.97 7.03 4.05
CA VAL A 113 -3.70 6.95 5.49
C VAL A 113 -5.03 6.97 6.24
N CYS A 114 -5.30 5.89 6.96
CA CYS A 114 -6.49 5.71 7.78
C CYS A 114 -6.14 5.94 9.25
N ALA A 115 -6.89 6.85 9.88
CA ALA A 115 -6.79 7.22 11.29
C ALA A 115 -6.82 5.99 12.21
N PRO A 116 -6.19 6.03 13.39
CA PRO A 116 -6.39 5.03 14.41
C PRO A 116 -7.88 5.01 14.81
N SER A 117 -8.58 3.93 14.51
CA SER A 117 -10.00 3.78 14.83
C SER A 117 -10.18 3.37 16.29
N GLN A 118 -11.24 3.89 16.93
CA GLN A 118 -11.67 3.45 18.26
C GLN A 118 -12.60 2.23 18.15
N PRO A 119 -12.55 1.27 19.08
CA PRO A 119 -11.57 1.16 20.18
C PRO A 119 -10.18 0.76 19.66
N TYR A 120 -9.13 1.21 20.37
CA TYR A 120 -7.76 0.80 20.09
C TYR A 120 -7.57 -0.72 20.23
N GLY A 121 -6.59 -1.26 19.51
CA GLY A 121 -6.22 -2.67 19.59
C GLY A 121 -5.61 -3.05 20.95
N PRO A 122 -5.31 -4.34 21.18
CA PRO A 122 -4.65 -4.77 22.42
C PRO A 122 -3.29 -4.08 22.64
N ASP A 123 -2.61 -3.72 21.55
CA ASP A 123 -1.32 -3.00 21.55
C ASP A 123 -1.48 -1.47 21.53
N GLY A 124 -2.71 -0.96 21.66
CA GLY A 124 -3.01 0.47 21.67
C GLY A 124 -3.32 1.05 20.27
N PRO A 125 -3.10 2.37 20.08
CA PRO A 125 -3.45 3.07 18.84
C PRO A 125 -2.59 2.62 17.67
N VAL A 126 -3.22 2.17 16.59
CA VAL A 126 -2.55 1.79 15.34
C VAL A 126 -3.10 2.60 14.18
N LEU A 127 -2.24 3.39 13.53
CA LEU A 127 -2.50 4.09 12.28
C LEU A 127 -2.13 3.17 11.10
N ASN A 128 -2.98 3.13 10.08
CA ASN A 128 -2.76 2.27 8.91
C ASN A 128 -2.46 3.14 7.69
N ALA A 129 -1.33 2.94 7.02
CA ALA A 129 -1.05 3.55 5.73
C ALA A 129 -1.07 2.49 4.63
N THR A 130 -1.89 2.70 3.60
CA THR A 130 -1.92 1.85 2.40
C THR A 130 -1.06 2.48 1.32
N GLY A 131 -0.30 1.65 0.59
CA GLY A 131 0.51 2.10 -0.52
C GLY A 131 0.62 1.05 -1.63
N ASN A 132 0.98 1.51 -2.82
CA ASN A 132 1.32 0.66 -3.94
C ASN A 132 2.80 0.28 -3.84
N ILE A 133 3.12 -0.99 -4.11
CA ILE A 133 4.48 -1.48 -4.26
C ILE A 133 4.70 -1.99 -5.68
N VAL A 134 5.78 -1.52 -6.31
CA VAL A 134 6.22 -1.93 -7.64
C VAL A 134 7.60 -2.55 -7.50
N VAL A 135 7.68 -3.86 -7.74
CA VAL A 135 8.93 -4.62 -7.81
C VAL A 135 9.21 -4.96 -9.27
N PRO A 136 10.39 -4.63 -9.82
CA PRO A 136 10.73 -4.95 -11.21
C PRO A 136 10.58 -6.45 -11.51
N GLY A 137 9.82 -6.77 -12.57
CA GLY A 137 9.54 -8.16 -12.96
C GLY A 137 8.39 -8.84 -12.21
N GLN A 138 7.70 -8.14 -11.31
CA GLN A 138 6.47 -8.62 -10.66
C GLN A 138 5.26 -7.76 -11.04
N ALA A 139 4.05 -8.25 -10.78
CA ALA A 139 2.85 -7.44 -10.88
C ALA A 139 2.83 -6.38 -9.74
N PRO A 140 2.28 -5.17 -9.97
CA PRO A 140 2.05 -4.22 -8.89
C PRO A 140 1.21 -4.83 -7.78
N GLY A 141 1.58 -4.56 -6.53
CA GLY A 141 0.87 -5.01 -5.34
C GLY A 141 0.44 -3.85 -4.45
N GLU A 142 -0.44 -4.14 -3.50
CA GLU A 142 -0.78 -3.23 -2.41
C GLU A 142 -0.04 -3.68 -1.14
N ALA A 143 0.43 -2.72 -0.34
CA ALA A 143 1.07 -2.92 0.93
C ALA A 143 0.37 -2.07 1.99
N THR A 144 0.18 -2.63 3.19
CA THR A 144 -0.30 -1.89 4.37
C THR A 144 0.83 -1.81 5.38
N VAL A 145 1.12 -0.60 5.84
CA VAL A 145 2.12 -0.27 6.86
C VAL A 145 1.39 0.14 8.14
N TYR A 146 1.77 -0.47 9.26
CA TYR A 146 1.21 -0.13 10.58
C TYR A 146 2.15 0.82 11.32
N PHE A 147 1.57 1.84 11.95
CA PHE A 147 2.29 2.81 12.78
C PHE A 147 1.65 2.92 14.17
N VAL A 148 2.47 3.19 15.18
CA VAL A 148 2.06 3.44 16.57
C VAL A 148 2.53 4.82 17.02
N PRO A 149 1.85 5.45 18.00
CA PRO A 149 2.30 6.72 18.56
C PRO A 149 3.41 6.48 19.59
N GLU A 150 4.59 7.06 19.36
CA GLU A 150 5.71 7.01 20.31
C GLU A 150 6.44 8.35 20.32
N ASN A 151 6.73 8.89 21.52
CA ASN A 151 7.43 10.17 21.69
C ASN A 151 6.80 11.37 20.93
N GLY A 152 5.48 11.36 20.72
CA GLY A 152 4.77 12.42 19.99
C GLY A 152 4.89 12.35 18.47
N ALA A 153 5.35 11.22 17.92
CA ALA A 153 5.40 10.95 16.48
C ALA A 153 4.71 9.62 16.15
N TRP A 154 4.26 9.47 14.90
CA TRP A 154 3.84 8.18 14.35
C TRP A 154 5.07 7.41 13.88
N LYS A 155 5.37 6.30 14.53
CA LYS A 155 6.51 5.42 14.20
C LYS A 155 6.03 4.11 13.61
N VAL A 156 6.80 3.53 12.69
CA VAL A 156 6.55 2.20 12.13
C VAL A 156 6.49 1.18 13.28
N GLN A 157 5.41 0.39 13.32
CA GLN A 157 5.20 -0.63 14.34
C GLN A 157 6.33 -1.68 14.25
N LYS A 158 6.92 -2.01 15.40
CA LYS A 158 8.05 -2.93 15.48
C LYS A 158 7.72 -4.30 14.89
N GLN A 159 6.56 -4.85 15.27
CA GLN A 159 6.09 -6.15 14.78
C GLN A 159 6.02 -6.19 13.25
N TRP A 160 5.38 -5.18 12.63
CA TRP A 160 5.31 -5.07 11.17
C TRP A 160 6.69 -4.96 10.51
N ALA A 161 7.60 -4.16 11.07
CA ALA A 161 8.96 -4.03 10.53
C ALA A 161 9.71 -5.37 10.57
N CYS A 162 9.58 -6.11 11.68
CA CYS A 162 10.13 -7.45 11.84
C CYS A 162 9.52 -8.47 10.87
N ASP A 163 8.20 -8.44 10.69
CA ASP A 163 7.50 -9.33 9.76
C ASP A 163 7.92 -9.08 8.30
N ILE A 164 8.10 -7.82 7.89
CA ILE A 164 8.60 -7.49 6.56
C ILE A 164 10.06 -7.93 6.38
N LEU A 165 10.94 -7.66 7.36
CA LEU A 165 12.34 -8.12 7.32
C LEU A 165 12.43 -9.64 7.16
N ALA A 166 11.63 -10.39 7.94
CA ALA A 166 11.62 -11.85 7.92
C ALA A 166 11.04 -12.41 6.61
N ASN A 167 9.85 -11.96 6.21
CA ASN A 167 9.11 -12.58 5.10
C ASN A 167 9.53 -12.07 3.71
N ALA A 168 9.89 -10.79 3.57
CA ALA A 168 10.27 -10.23 2.27
C ALA A 168 11.77 -10.38 1.96
N LEU A 169 12.64 -10.45 2.98
CA LEU A 169 14.10 -10.41 2.81
C LEU A 169 14.85 -11.57 3.46
N GLY A 170 14.19 -12.41 4.27
CA GLY A 170 14.86 -13.47 5.03
C GLY A 170 15.84 -12.95 6.07
N LYS A 171 15.63 -11.72 6.58
CA LYS A 171 16.48 -11.05 7.58
C LYS A 171 15.74 -10.89 8.90
N GLN A 172 16.48 -10.75 9.99
CA GLN A 172 15.94 -10.41 11.30
C GLN A 172 16.82 -9.34 11.92
N ALA A 173 16.21 -8.28 12.48
CA ALA A 173 16.93 -7.33 13.31
C ALA A 173 17.06 -7.88 14.74
N PRO A 174 18.12 -7.56 15.51
CA PRO A 174 18.30 -8.04 16.88
C PRO A 174 17.11 -7.75 17.81
N SER A 175 16.39 -6.63 17.60
CA SER A 175 15.22 -6.33 18.40
C SER A 175 14.00 -7.22 18.10
N CYS A 176 13.98 -7.94 16.97
CA CYS A 176 12.86 -8.78 16.52
C CYS A 176 12.76 -10.16 17.19
N THR A 177 13.72 -10.55 18.04
CA THR A 177 13.78 -11.89 18.64
C THR A 177 13.34 -11.92 20.11
N GLN A 178 12.29 -11.14 20.46
CA GLN A 178 11.77 -10.96 21.82
C GLN A 178 10.31 -11.44 21.91
#